data_AF-A0A6B0X990-F1
#
_entry.id   AF-A0A6B0X990-F1
#
_cell.length_a   1.000
_cell.length_b   1.000
_cell.length_c   1.000
_cell.angle_alpha   90.00
_cell.angle_beta   90.00
_cell.angle_gamma   90.00
#
_symmetry.space_group_name_H-M   'P 1'
#
loop_
_entity.id
_entity.type
_entity.pdbx_description
1 polymer ?
#
loop_
_entity_poly.entity_id
_entity_poly.type
_entity_poly.pdbx_seq_one_letter_code
_entity_poly.pdbx_strand_id
1 'polypeptide(L)'
;MFRLNEQHTGVAATGGLGIRPMLNWTYDAGSWVAKISEHDGAVFASGQGQVHCIDAQTGVGRWTFETGRTIYSCPAIVDGSVFFGSADNCVYCVDAETGSLSWKYETGAFVCASPTVVEDLV
;
A
#
# COMPACT_ATOMS: atom_id res chain seq x y z
N MET A 1 -5.77 -3.56 -3.65
CA MET A 1 -6.95 -4.35 -3.24
C MET A 1 -6.55 -5.46 -2.26
N PHE A 2 -7.19 -5.59 -1.09
CA PHE A 2 -6.93 -6.69 -0.15
C PHE A 2 -7.34 -8.01 -0.84
N ARG A 3 -6.38 -8.94 -1.00
CA ARG A 3 -6.58 -10.27 -1.62
C ARG A 3 -6.89 -10.31 -3.14
N LEU A 4 -6.27 -9.43 -3.93
CA LEU A 4 -6.13 -9.54 -5.40
C LEU A 4 -7.40 -9.43 -6.27
N ASN A 5 -8.61 -9.51 -5.73
CA ASN A 5 -9.86 -9.25 -6.47
C ASN A 5 -11.00 -8.77 -5.55
N GLU A 6 -12.07 -8.24 -6.15
CA GLU A 6 -13.29 -7.76 -5.46
C GLU A 6 -13.97 -8.86 -4.63
N GLN A 7 -13.67 -10.13 -4.92
CA GLN A 7 -14.20 -11.29 -4.20
C GLN A 7 -13.32 -11.74 -3.02
N HIS A 8 -12.23 -11.04 -2.74
CA HIS A 8 -11.31 -11.32 -1.63
C HIS A 8 -10.73 -12.75 -1.64
N THR A 9 -10.47 -13.34 -2.81
CA THR A 9 -10.12 -14.77 -2.90
C THR A 9 -8.64 -15.05 -2.62
N GLY A 10 -7.76 -14.06 -2.78
CA GLY A 10 -6.32 -14.23 -2.56
C GLY A 10 -5.63 -15.07 -3.62
N VAL A 11 -6.25 -15.23 -4.79
CA VAL A 11 -5.73 -16.04 -5.89
C VAL A 11 -5.04 -15.15 -6.91
N ALA A 12 -3.74 -15.30 -7.09
CA ALA A 12 -3.02 -14.76 -8.25
C ALA A 12 -3.13 -15.78 -9.40
N ALA A 13 -3.59 -15.34 -10.57
CA ALA A 13 -3.73 -16.18 -11.77
C ALA A 13 -2.37 -16.47 -12.46
N THR A 14 -1.30 -16.61 -11.69
CA THR A 14 0.02 -16.95 -12.22
C THR A 14 0.15 -18.47 -12.29
N GLY A 15 0.72 -19.00 -13.37
CA GLY A 15 0.85 -20.44 -13.68
C GLY A 15 1.79 -21.23 -12.76
N GLY A 16 1.84 -20.87 -11.47
CA GLY A 16 2.75 -21.41 -10.47
C GLY A 16 4.04 -20.59 -10.34
N LEU A 17 4.55 -20.51 -9.11
CA LEU A 17 5.95 -20.16 -8.89
C LEU A 17 6.76 -21.33 -9.44
N GLY A 18 7.58 -21.10 -10.48
CA GLY A 18 8.43 -22.15 -11.03
C GLY A 18 9.25 -22.86 -9.93
N ILE A 19 9.69 -24.09 -10.19
CA ILE A 19 10.40 -24.96 -9.22
C ILE A 19 11.69 -24.37 -8.62
N ARG A 20 12.14 -23.19 -9.08
CA ARG A 20 13.25 -22.42 -8.52
C ARG A 20 12.93 -20.92 -8.55
N PRO A 21 12.41 -20.33 -7.47
CA PRO A 21 12.28 -18.89 -7.39
C PRO A 21 13.68 -18.25 -7.43
N MET A 22 13.84 -17.22 -8.25
CA MET A 22 15.04 -16.39 -8.29
C MET A 22 14.72 -15.03 -7.69
N LEU A 23 15.69 -14.46 -6.96
CA LEU A 23 15.59 -13.09 -6.46
C LEU A 23 15.73 -12.13 -7.64
N ASN A 24 14.67 -11.38 -7.95
CA ASN A 24 14.71 -10.35 -8.99
C ASN A 24 15.32 -9.04 -8.47
N TRP A 25 14.84 -8.57 -7.32
CA TRP A 25 15.30 -7.33 -6.71
C TRP A 25 15.04 -7.33 -5.19
N THR A 26 15.68 -6.39 -4.50
CA THR A 26 15.47 -6.07 -3.09
C THR A 26 15.34 -4.57 -2.95
N TYR A 27 14.52 -4.11 -2.00
CA TYR A 27 14.38 -2.70 -1.67
C TYR A 27 14.63 -2.52 -0.17
N ASP A 28 15.53 -1.59 0.18
CA ASP A 28 15.75 -1.19 1.56
C ASP A 28 14.84 -0.01 1.90
N ALA A 29 13.78 -0.30 2.67
CA ALA A 29 12.83 0.70 3.14
C ALA A 29 13.36 1.51 4.34
N GLY A 30 14.55 1.18 4.87
CA GLY A 30 15.15 1.85 6.04
C GLY A 30 14.37 1.66 7.35
N SER A 31 13.23 0.97 7.32
CA SER A 31 12.33 0.77 8.44
C SER A 31 11.53 -0.52 8.29
N TRP A 32 10.82 -0.90 9.36
CA TRP A 32 9.98 -2.09 9.33
C TRP A 32 8.80 -1.90 8.37
N VAL A 33 8.73 -2.73 7.33
CA VAL A 33 7.56 -2.84 6.43
C VAL A 33 6.58 -3.88 6.99
N ALA A 34 5.34 -3.47 7.24
CA ALA A 34 4.32 -4.29 7.89
C ALA A 34 3.29 -4.87 6.91
N LYS A 35 3.00 -4.17 5.79
CA LYS A 35 2.00 -4.55 4.78
C LYS A 35 2.45 -4.14 3.38
N ILE A 36 2.10 -4.94 2.37
CA ILE A 36 2.45 -4.73 0.97
C ILE A 36 1.22 -4.95 0.09
N SER A 37 1.06 -4.15 -0.96
CA SER A 37 0.05 -4.29 -2.02
C SER A 37 0.66 -3.97 -3.38
N GLU A 38 0.20 -4.60 -4.46
CA GLU A 38 0.65 -4.34 -5.83
C GLU A 38 -0.53 -3.90 -6.69
N HIS A 39 -0.28 -2.93 -7.58
CA HIS A 39 -1.22 -2.46 -8.58
C HIS A 39 -0.45 -1.80 -9.73
N ASP A 40 -0.80 -2.14 -10.98
CA ASP A 40 -0.26 -1.55 -12.22
C ASP A 40 1.28 -1.42 -12.25
N GLY A 41 1.98 -2.46 -11.81
CA GLY A 41 3.45 -2.47 -11.85
C GLY A 41 4.10 -1.61 -10.77
N ALA A 42 3.35 -1.20 -9.76
CA ALA A 42 3.86 -0.56 -8.55
C ALA A 42 3.55 -1.41 -7.32
N VAL A 43 4.54 -1.55 -6.44
CA VAL A 43 4.44 -2.15 -5.11
C VAL A 43 4.36 -1.02 -4.09
N PHE A 44 3.30 -1.02 -3.29
CA PHE A 44 3.09 -0.10 -2.17
C PHE A 44 3.37 -0.83 -0.87
N ALA A 45 4.39 -0.38 -0.14
CA ALA A 45 4.84 -0.97 1.11
C ALA A 45 4.63 0.02 2.25
N SER A 46 3.97 -0.39 3.33
CA SER A 46 3.69 0.49 4.47
C SER A 46 4.19 -0.07 5.79
N GLY A 47 4.66 0.83 6.66
CA GLY A 47 5.10 0.51 8.00
C GLY A 47 5.83 1.68 8.66
N GLN A 48 5.88 1.68 9.99
CA GLN A 48 6.56 2.72 10.80
C GLN A 48 6.24 4.18 10.44
N GLY A 49 5.05 4.42 9.88
CA GLY A 49 4.59 5.76 9.51
C GLY A 49 4.96 6.17 8.10
N GLN A 50 5.54 5.28 7.30
CA GLN A 50 5.91 5.52 5.92
C GLN A 50 5.11 4.63 4.96
N VAL A 51 4.82 5.16 3.78
CA VAL A 51 4.35 4.41 2.61
C VAL A 51 5.35 4.64 1.48
N HIS A 52 5.92 3.56 0.96
CA HIS A 52 6.81 3.58 -0.19
C HIS A 52 6.07 3.08 -1.42
N CYS A 53 6.25 3.77 -2.55
CA CYS A 53 5.91 3.24 -3.87
C CYS A 53 7.19 2.79 -4.56
N ILE A 54 7.19 1.54 -5.03
CA ILE A 54 8.36 0.87 -5.61
C ILE A 54 7.94 0.32 -6.97
N ASP A 55 8.77 0.50 -7.98
CA ASP A 55 8.57 -0.11 -9.28
C ASP A 55 8.67 -1.65 -9.18
N ALA A 56 7.62 -2.37 -9.59
CA ALA A 56 7.52 -3.81 -9.37
C ALA A 56 8.49 -4.62 -10.24
N GLN A 57 8.93 -4.08 -11.38
CA GLN A 57 9.88 -4.74 -12.28
C GLN A 57 11.32 -4.54 -11.83
N THR A 58 11.67 -3.33 -11.39
CA THR A 58 13.06 -2.93 -11.14
C THR A 58 13.43 -2.86 -9.65
N GLY A 59 12.45 -2.77 -8.75
CA GLY A 59 12.68 -2.54 -7.33
C GLY A 59 13.10 -1.10 -6.99
N VAL A 60 13.03 -0.16 -7.95
CA VAL A 60 13.42 1.24 -7.73
C VAL A 60 12.30 1.99 -7.01
N GLY A 61 12.64 2.71 -5.94
CA GLY A 61 11.68 3.58 -5.23
C GLY A 61 11.26 4.76 -6.10
N ARG A 62 9.95 4.95 -6.25
CA ARG A 62 9.34 6.09 -6.97
C ARG A 62 9.09 7.27 -6.04
N TRP A 63 8.49 7.02 -4.87
CA TRP A 63 8.24 8.04 -3.86
C TRP A 63 8.08 7.41 -2.47
N THR A 64 8.16 8.25 -1.43
CA THR A 64 7.85 7.89 -0.04
C THR A 64 6.97 8.97 0.58
N PHE A 65 5.90 8.56 1.26
CA PHE A 65 5.01 9.43 2.01
C PHE A 65 5.15 9.16 3.50
N GLU A 66 5.21 10.22 4.32
CA GLU A 66 5.37 10.13 5.77
C GLU A 66 4.12 10.61 6.51
N THR A 67 3.77 9.90 7.57
CA THR A 67 2.71 10.25 8.52
C THR A 67 3.28 10.54 9.90
N GLY A 68 2.46 11.06 10.81
CA GLY A 68 2.94 11.43 12.14
C GLY A 68 3.22 10.25 13.06
N ARG A 69 2.63 9.07 12.78
CA ARG A 69 2.72 7.86 13.62
C ARG A 69 2.61 6.60 12.77
N THR A 70 2.79 5.43 13.37
CA THR A 70 2.80 4.13 12.69
C THR A 70 1.54 3.89 11.87
N ILE A 71 1.72 3.41 10.63
CA ILE A 71 0.66 2.90 9.76
C ILE A 71 0.48 1.41 10.06
N TYR A 72 -0.70 1.02 10.52
CA TYR A 72 -1.04 -0.37 10.82
C TYR A 72 -1.89 -1.03 9.72
N SER A 73 -2.53 -0.22 8.87
CA SER A 73 -3.41 -0.67 7.79
C SER A 73 -2.66 -1.14 6.55
N CYS A 74 -3.22 -2.08 5.78
CA CYS A 74 -2.78 -2.27 4.38
C CYS A 74 -3.20 -1.07 3.53
N PRO A 75 -2.34 -0.56 2.63
CA PRO A 75 -2.78 0.40 1.63
C PRO A 75 -3.83 -0.22 0.72
N ALA A 76 -4.92 0.49 0.46
CA ALA A 76 -5.87 0.17 -0.59
C ALA A 76 -5.59 1.07 -1.79
N ILE A 77 -5.50 0.50 -2.98
CA ILE A 77 -5.32 1.24 -4.23
C ILE A 77 -6.57 1.08 -5.07
N VAL A 78 -7.13 2.19 -5.53
CA VAL A 78 -8.24 2.28 -6.48
C VAL A 78 -8.08 3.57 -7.29
N ASP A 79 -8.33 3.50 -8.60
CA ASP A 79 -8.39 4.65 -9.50
C ASP A 79 -7.24 5.68 -9.34
N GLY A 80 -6.00 5.18 -9.25
CA GLY A 80 -4.82 6.04 -9.12
C GLY A 80 -4.64 6.69 -7.73
N SER A 81 -5.41 6.28 -6.73
CA SER A 81 -5.32 6.78 -5.36
C SER A 81 -4.95 5.66 -4.38
N VAL A 82 -4.15 6.01 -3.37
CA VAL A 82 -3.71 5.11 -2.29
C VAL A 82 -4.31 5.59 -0.97
N PHE A 83 -5.08 4.71 -0.33
CA PHE A 83 -5.78 4.97 0.92
C PHE A 83 -5.19 4.16 2.06
N PHE A 84 -4.95 4.80 3.20
CA PHE A 84 -4.43 4.13 4.40
C PHE A 84 -4.78 4.90 5.67
N GLY A 85 -4.91 4.15 6.77
CA GLY A 85 -5.12 4.68 8.11
C GLY A 85 -3.83 4.68 8.91
N SER A 86 -3.64 5.73 9.71
CA SER A 86 -2.50 5.85 10.61
C SER A 86 -2.94 5.95 12.08
N ALA A 87 -2.03 5.57 12.97
CA ALA A 87 -2.18 5.72 14.41
C ALA A 87 -2.11 7.19 14.88
N ASP A 88 -1.98 8.14 13.97
CA ASP A 88 -2.14 9.58 14.22
C ASP A 88 -3.61 10.04 14.12
N ASN A 89 -4.54 9.09 14.18
CA ASN A 89 -5.99 9.28 14.12
C ASN A 89 -6.50 9.73 12.77
N CYS A 90 -5.74 9.53 11.70
CA CYS A 90 -6.11 10.04 10.38
C CYS A 90 -6.19 8.95 9.31
N VAL A 91 -7.10 9.18 8.36
CA VAL A 91 -7.16 8.50 7.07
C VAL A 91 -6.56 9.42 6.02
N TYR A 92 -5.71 8.86 5.17
CA TYR A 92 -5.00 9.55 4.11
C TYR A 92 -5.46 9.02 2.77
N CYS A 93 -5.56 9.93 1.80
CA CYS A 93 -5.60 9.62 0.38
C CYS A 93 -4.44 10.35 -0.29
N VAL A 94 -3.56 9.58 -0.94
CA VAL A 94 -2.45 10.12 -1.72
C VAL A 94 -2.53 9.63 -3.16
N ASP A 95 -2.04 10.44 -4.08
CA ASP A 95 -1.90 10.07 -5.49
C ASP A 95 -0.89 8.91 -5.65
N ALA A 96 -1.27 7.87 -6.40
CA ALA A 96 -0.48 6.66 -6.54
C ALA A 96 0.79 6.85 -7.38
N GLU A 97 0.78 7.79 -8.31
CA GLU A 97 1.92 8.05 -9.20
C GLU A 97 2.97 8.94 -8.52
N THR A 98 2.51 9.96 -7.81
CA THR A 98 3.36 11.04 -7.28
C THR A 98 3.56 10.98 -5.76
N GLY A 99 2.69 10.28 -5.03
CA GLY A 99 2.67 10.27 -3.57
C GLY A 99 2.13 11.57 -2.95
N SER A 100 1.57 12.47 -3.76
CA SER A 100 1.05 13.75 -3.29
C SER A 100 -0.22 13.56 -2.46
N LEU A 101 -0.35 14.30 -1.35
CA LEU A 101 -1.56 14.25 -0.52
C LEU A 101 -2.75 14.85 -1.28
N SER A 102 -3.76 14.04 -1.55
CA SER A 102 -5.03 14.51 -2.13
C SER A 102 -5.97 15.01 -1.03
N TRP A 103 -6.14 14.23 0.05
CA TRP A 103 -6.88 14.66 1.24
C TRP A 103 -6.49 13.89 2.50
N LYS A 104 -6.84 14.45 3.66
CA LYS A 104 -6.68 13.86 4.99
C LYS A 104 -7.95 14.05 5.82
N TYR A 105 -8.40 13.02 6.52
CA TYR A 105 -9.56 13.07 7.41
C TYR A 105 -9.18 12.61 8.82
N GLU A 106 -9.53 13.40 9.83
CA GLU A 106 -9.30 13.09 11.24
C GLU A 106 -10.49 12.32 11.82
N THR A 107 -10.24 11.09 12.26
CA THR A 107 -11.26 10.15 12.76
C THR A 107 -11.45 10.21 14.28
N GLY A 108 -10.61 10.95 14.99
CA GLY A 108 -10.67 11.11 16.45
C GLY A 108 -10.18 9.90 17.28
N ALA A 109 -9.79 8.79 16.64
CA ALA A 109 -9.22 7.60 17.27
C ALA A 109 -8.31 6.82 16.31
N PHE A 110 -7.58 5.82 16.81
CA PHE A 110 -6.63 5.04 15.98
C PHE A 110 -7.34 4.26 14.87
N VAL A 111 -6.81 4.37 13.65
CA VAL A 111 -7.28 3.57 12.51
C VAL A 111 -6.30 2.41 12.30
N CYS A 112 -6.69 1.23 12.80
CA CYS A 112 -5.85 0.03 12.76
C CYS A 112 -6.24 -0.96 11.64
N ALA A 113 -7.44 -0.80 11.07
CA ALA A 113 -7.99 -1.71 10.09
C ALA A 113 -7.51 -1.38 8.67
N SER A 114 -7.34 -2.39 7.83
CA SER A 114 -7.09 -2.18 6.40
C SER A 114 -8.36 -1.63 5.74
N PRO A 115 -8.32 -0.45 5.08
CA PRO A 115 -9.47 0.07 4.35
C PRO A 115 -9.88 -0.92 3.24
N THR A 116 -11.18 -1.10 3.08
CA THR A 116 -11.77 -1.77 1.92
C THR A 116 -12.51 -0.71 1.15
N VAL A 117 -12.04 -0.40 -0.05
CA VAL A 117 -12.71 0.57 -0.91
C VAL A 117 -13.79 -0.14 -1.70
N VAL A 118 -15.01 0.40 -1.68
CA VAL A 118 -16.14 -0.02 -2.50
C VAL A 118 -16.65 1.22 -3.23
N GLU A 119 -16.54 1.21 -4.56
CA GLU A 119 -16.84 2.37 -5.42
C GLU A 119 -16.01 3.60 -5.01
N ASP A 120 -16.65 4.72 -4.66
CA ASP A 120 -16.02 5.98 -4.23
C ASP A 120 -15.92 6.12 -2.69
N LEU A 121 -16.29 5.08 -1.93
CA LEU A 121 -16.34 5.14 -0.47
C LEU A 121 -15.18 4.34 0.17
N VAL A 122 -14.49 5.00 1.11
CA VAL A 122 -13.44 4.43 1.98
C VAL A 122 -14.00 4.13 3.36
#